data_AF-A0A7C3S1L8-F1
#
_entry.id   AF-A0A7C3S1L8-F1
#
_cell.length_a   1.000
_cell.length_b   1.000
_cell.length_c   1.000
_cell.angle_alpha   90.00
_cell.angle_beta   90.00
_cell.angle_gamma   90.00
#
_symmetry.space_group_name_H-M   'P 1'
#
loop_
_entity.id
_entity.type
_entity.pdbx_description
1 polymer ?
#
loop_
_entity_poly.entity_id
_entity_poly.type
_entity_poly.pdbx_seq_one_letter_code
_entity_poly.pdbx_strand_id
1 'polypeptide(L)'
;KYGHVIRGWLGVEIQEVTPDLAPSVALPRPEGALVASVTKAAPAEKAGIRRGDVIIKFDGREVNSEHQLPVMVADTPVGKEVKVEVIRNGKHEVLSVKIGELKEQPVQMAKAEETGGNWGMQVGEITPEIASQFHLKVQKGVVIRRVAPDSPAADAGLQPGDVVLEVNKNKVSSLDDFLNEVKKAKAAGKGALLLVQRGNATLYTVVKAKS
;
A
#
# COMPACT_ATOMS: atom_id res chain seq x y z
N LYS A 1 9.15 14.84 -24.13
CA LYS A 1 8.20 15.69 -23.38
C LYS A 1 7.32 14.75 -22.55
N TYR A 2 7.53 14.63 -21.24
CA TYR A 2 6.73 13.77 -20.36
C TYR A 2 5.65 14.64 -19.70
N GLY A 3 4.37 14.32 -19.96
CA GLY A 3 3.23 14.98 -19.33
C GLY A 3 2.84 14.24 -18.05
N HIS A 4 2.70 14.96 -16.94
CA HIS A 4 2.20 14.41 -15.68
C HIS A 4 0.71 14.06 -15.82
N VAL A 5 0.35 12.78 -15.64
CA VAL A 5 -1.05 12.34 -15.67
C VAL A 5 -1.62 12.47 -14.26
N ILE A 6 -2.35 13.56 -14.02
CA ILE A 6 -3.05 13.80 -12.77
C ILE A 6 -4.30 12.90 -12.72
N ARG A 7 -4.40 12.01 -11.71
CA ARG A 7 -5.55 11.12 -11.53
C ARG A 7 -6.36 11.49 -10.28
N GLY A 8 -7.66 11.25 -10.33
CA GLY A 8 -8.53 11.41 -9.16
C GLY A 8 -8.23 10.37 -8.07
N TRP A 9 -8.46 10.75 -6.82
CA TRP A 9 -8.29 9.89 -5.65
C TRP A 9 -9.45 10.04 -4.67
N LEU A 10 -9.91 8.90 -4.16
CA LEU A 10 -10.96 8.82 -3.15
C LEU A 10 -10.40 8.44 -1.76
N GLY A 11 -9.39 7.54 -1.73
CA GLY A 11 -8.71 7.07 -0.52
C GLY A 11 -9.50 6.05 0.29
N VAL A 12 -9.98 5.01 -0.40
CA VAL A 12 -10.64 3.84 0.19
C VAL A 12 -9.95 2.57 -0.29
N GLU A 13 -9.88 1.56 0.57
CA GLU A 13 -9.64 0.19 0.15
C GLU A 13 -10.97 -0.51 0.01
N ILE A 14 -11.14 -1.23 -1.09
CA ILE A 14 -12.41 -1.84 -1.47
C ILE A 14 -12.23 -3.35 -1.63
N GLN A 15 -13.33 -4.06 -1.43
CA GLN A 15 -13.46 -5.48 -1.66
C GLN A 15 -14.73 -5.77 -2.45
N GLU A 16 -14.73 -6.91 -3.13
CA GLU A 16 -15.90 -7.46 -3.79
C GLU A 16 -17.01 -7.75 -2.76
N VAL A 17 -18.26 -7.53 -3.15
CA VAL A 17 -19.43 -8.02 -2.41
C VAL A 17 -19.81 -9.38 -2.95
N THR A 18 -19.37 -10.45 -2.31
CA THR A 18 -19.78 -11.81 -2.69
C THR A 18 -21.23 -12.10 -2.28
N PRO A 19 -21.91 -13.09 -2.90
CA PRO A 19 -23.26 -13.50 -2.50
C PRO A 19 -23.38 -13.85 -1.00
N ASP A 20 -22.33 -14.44 -0.43
CA ASP A 20 -22.28 -14.79 1.00
C ASP A 20 -22.07 -13.57 1.91
N LEU A 21 -21.43 -12.51 1.39
CA LEU A 21 -21.13 -11.29 2.14
C LEU A 21 -22.26 -10.27 2.10
N ALA A 22 -23.03 -10.22 1.01
CA ALA A 22 -24.13 -9.26 0.82
C ALA A 22 -25.13 -9.19 1.99
N PRO A 23 -25.61 -10.31 2.59
CA PRO A 23 -26.50 -10.26 3.75
C PRO A 23 -25.86 -9.60 4.97
N SER A 24 -24.55 -9.78 5.16
CA SER A 24 -23.81 -9.26 6.31
C SER A 24 -23.62 -7.73 6.27
N VAL A 25 -23.69 -7.14 5.08
CA VAL A 25 -23.65 -5.69 4.86
C VAL A 25 -25.03 -5.11 4.52
N ALA A 26 -26.09 -5.90 4.74
CA ALA A 26 -27.49 -5.56 4.50
C ALA A 26 -27.78 -5.12 3.06
N LEU A 27 -27.14 -5.78 2.07
CA LEU A 27 -27.47 -5.63 0.65
C LEU A 27 -28.43 -6.74 0.17
N PRO A 28 -29.40 -6.40 -0.69
CA PRO A 28 -30.29 -7.38 -1.31
C PRO A 28 -29.63 -8.16 -2.45
N ARG A 29 -28.54 -7.63 -3.04
CA ARG A 29 -27.81 -8.21 -4.17
C ARG A 29 -26.30 -8.00 -4.00
N PRO A 30 -25.46 -8.91 -4.53
CA PRO A 30 -24.00 -8.77 -4.52
C PRO A 30 -23.55 -7.75 -5.58
N GLU A 31 -23.80 -6.48 -5.33
CA GLU A 31 -23.44 -5.37 -6.23
C GLU A 31 -22.73 -4.25 -5.45
N GLY A 32 -21.95 -3.45 -6.16
CA GLY A 32 -21.20 -2.34 -5.57
C GLY A 32 -19.77 -2.67 -5.17
N ALA A 33 -19.16 -1.71 -4.49
CA ALA A 33 -17.81 -1.80 -3.94
C ALA A 33 -17.87 -1.62 -2.43
N LEU A 34 -17.56 -2.66 -1.67
CA LEU A 34 -17.57 -2.61 -0.21
C LEU A 34 -16.29 -1.96 0.31
N VAL A 35 -16.43 -0.94 1.13
CA VAL A 35 -15.32 -0.22 1.77
C VAL A 35 -14.77 -1.06 2.92
N ALA A 36 -13.59 -1.65 2.71
CA ALA A 36 -12.87 -2.41 3.72
C ALA A 36 -12.13 -1.49 4.70
N SER A 37 -11.56 -0.39 4.21
CA SER A 37 -10.89 0.63 5.02
C SER A 37 -10.94 2.01 4.34
N VAL A 38 -10.75 3.06 5.14
CA VAL A 38 -10.68 4.44 4.64
C VAL A 38 -9.35 5.03 5.09
N THR A 39 -8.60 5.60 4.14
CA THR A 39 -7.32 6.23 4.45
C THR A 39 -7.55 7.51 5.27
N LYS A 40 -6.76 7.70 6.33
CA LYS A 40 -6.83 8.90 7.17
C LYS A 40 -6.54 10.17 6.35
N ALA A 41 -7.30 11.22 6.62
CA ALA A 41 -7.29 12.52 5.93
C ALA A 41 -7.61 12.49 4.42
N ALA A 42 -8.08 11.35 3.90
CA ALA A 42 -8.48 11.20 2.51
C ALA A 42 -9.82 11.93 2.20
N PRO A 43 -10.11 12.18 0.91
CA PRO A 43 -11.40 12.69 0.46
C PRO A 43 -12.60 11.91 1.01
N ALA A 44 -12.53 10.59 1.02
CA ALA A 44 -13.58 9.72 1.53
C ALA A 44 -13.86 9.93 3.03
N GLU A 45 -12.81 9.98 3.86
CA GLU A 45 -12.96 10.21 5.31
C GLU A 45 -13.59 11.57 5.59
N LYS A 46 -13.11 12.61 4.90
CA LYS A 46 -13.63 13.99 5.03
C LYS A 46 -15.09 14.12 4.61
N ALA A 47 -15.51 13.33 3.63
CA ALA A 47 -16.89 13.27 3.17
C ALA A 47 -17.78 12.34 4.02
N GLY A 48 -17.21 11.67 5.03
CA GLY A 48 -17.95 10.81 5.94
C GLY A 48 -18.22 9.40 5.43
N ILE A 49 -17.50 8.93 4.39
CA ILE A 49 -17.46 7.51 4.01
C ILE A 49 -16.75 6.72 5.11
N ARG A 50 -17.25 5.52 5.41
CA ARG A 50 -16.79 4.68 6.51
C ARG A 50 -16.57 3.25 6.06
N ARG A 51 -15.79 2.51 6.85
CA ARG A 51 -15.71 1.05 6.73
C ARG A 51 -17.10 0.43 6.87
N GLY A 52 -17.42 -0.52 6.00
CA GLY A 52 -18.72 -1.19 5.95
C GLY A 52 -19.74 -0.51 5.04
N ASP A 53 -19.43 0.68 4.50
CA ASP A 53 -20.25 1.28 3.45
C ASP A 53 -20.09 0.48 2.15
N VAL A 54 -21.17 0.33 1.39
CA VAL A 54 -21.12 -0.22 0.04
C VAL A 54 -21.46 0.87 -0.95
N ILE A 55 -20.49 1.21 -1.80
CA ILE A 55 -20.65 2.23 -2.83
C ILE A 55 -21.38 1.60 -4.01
N ILE A 56 -22.57 2.12 -4.32
CA ILE A 56 -23.43 1.62 -5.39
C ILE A 56 -23.54 2.60 -6.57
N LYS A 57 -23.21 3.87 -6.34
CA LYS A 57 -23.18 4.88 -7.41
C LYS A 57 -22.10 5.91 -7.16
N PHE A 58 -21.44 6.31 -8.25
CA PHE A 58 -20.38 7.31 -8.23
C PHE A 58 -20.57 8.28 -9.38
N ASP A 59 -20.77 9.57 -9.05
CA ASP A 59 -20.94 10.66 -10.03
C ASP A 59 -22.06 10.36 -11.07
N GLY A 60 -23.16 9.79 -10.60
CA GLY A 60 -24.30 9.40 -11.44
C GLY A 60 -24.14 8.08 -12.20
N ARG A 61 -22.97 7.42 -12.13
CA ARG A 61 -22.71 6.10 -12.75
C ARG A 61 -22.88 4.97 -11.74
N GLU A 62 -23.56 3.91 -12.12
CA GLU A 62 -23.75 2.71 -11.28
C GLU A 62 -22.42 1.98 -11.10
N VAL A 63 -22.15 1.58 -9.85
CA VAL A 63 -21.01 0.75 -9.48
C VAL A 63 -21.56 -0.65 -9.24
N ASN A 64 -21.36 -1.55 -10.20
CA ASN A 64 -21.87 -2.92 -10.13
C ASN A 64 -20.83 -3.90 -9.60
N SER A 65 -19.55 -3.54 -9.65
CA SER A 65 -18.42 -4.33 -9.15
C SER A 65 -17.34 -3.40 -8.59
N GLU A 66 -16.56 -3.93 -7.66
CA GLU A 66 -15.39 -3.33 -7.05
C GLU A 66 -14.36 -2.83 -8.07
N HIS A 67 -14.23 -3.46 -9.24
CA HIS A 67 -13.28 -3.03 -10.27
C HIS A 67 -13.68 -1.73 -10.96
N GLN A 68 -14.96 -1.36 -10.93
CA GLN A 68 -15.45 -0.19 -11.66
C GLN A 68 -15.12 1.12 -10.93
N LEU A 69 -15.24 1.12 -9.60
CA LEU A 69 -15.04 2.33 -8.79
C LEU A 69 -13.64 2.95 -8.96
N PRO A 70 -12.52 2.20 -8.94
CA PRO A 70 -11.18 2.75 -9.15
C PRO A 70 -11.03 3.46 -10.50
N VAL A 71 -11.60 2.88 -11.57
CA VAL A 71 -11.58 3.48 -12.92
C VAL A 71 -12.38 4.77 -12.94
N MET A 72 -13.60 4.75 -12.38
CA MET A 72 -14.45 5.94 -12.32
C MET A 72 -13.82 7.08 -11.53
N VAL A 73 -13.16 6.78 -10.41
CA VAL A 73 -12.45 7.75 -9.58
C VAL A 73 -11.24 8.31 -10.32
N ALA A 74 -10.44 7.45 -10.97
CA ALA A 74 -9.25 7.86 -11.71
C ALA A 74 -9.58 8.80 -12.88
N ASP A 75 -10.70 8.55 -13.57
CA ASP A 75 -11.19 9.37 -14.69
C ASP A 75 -11.81 10.71 -14.24
N THR A 76 -12.04 10.89 -12.94
CA THR A 76 -12.69 12.10 -12.43
C THR A 76 -11.67 13.23 -12.25
N PRO A 77 -11.97 14.45 -12.75
CA PRO A 77 -11.10 15.59 -12.54
C PRO A 77 -10.85 15.87 -11.06
N VAL A 78 -9.60 16.14 -10.74
CA VAL A 78 -9.17 16.52 -9.41
C VAL A 78 -9.83 17.83 -8.98
N GLY A 79 -10.27 17.89 -7.73
CA GLY A 79 -10.97 19.02 -7.16
C GLY A 79 -12.46 19.08 -7.53
N LYS A 80 -12.95 18.24 -8.45
CA LYS A 80 -14.37 18.11 -8.76
C LYS A 80 -15.11 17.54 -7.54
N GLU A 81 -16.23 18.14 -7.20
CA GLU A 81 -17.17 17.57 -6.23
C GLU A 81 -18.12 16.61 -6.94
N VAL A 82 -18.21 15.37 -6.43
CA VAL A 82 -19.05 14.32 -6.97
C VAL A 82 -19.98 13.78 -5.90
N LYS A 83 -21.17 13.33 -6.32
CA LYS A 83 -22.09 12.60 -5.45
C LYS A 83 -21.72 11.12 -5.43
N VAL A 84 -21.59 10.57 -4.23
CA VAL A 84 -21.34 9.14 -3.99
C VAL A 84 -22.53 8.61 -3.22
N GLU A 85 -23.21 7.62 -3.79
CA GLU A 85 -24.36 6.96 -3.15
C GLU A 85 -23.87 5.65 -2.52
N VAL A 86 -24.15 5.50 -1.23
CA VAL A 86 -23.71 4.36 -0.42
C VAL A 86 -24.87 3.70 0.29
N ILE A 87 -24.75 2.40 0.51
CA ILE A 87 -25.57 1.65 1.46
C ILE A 87 -24.80 1.54 2.77
N ARG A 88 -25.39 2.05 3.85
CA ARG A 88 -24.87 1.94 5.21
C ARG A 88 -25.93 1.34 6.12
N ASN A 89 -25.65 0.19 6.72
CA ASN A 89 -26.60 -0.52 7.56
C ASN A 89 -27.98 -0.72 6.88
N GLY A 90 -27.96 -1.04 5.57
CA GLY A 90 -29.16 -1.22 4.75
C GLY A 90 -29.89 0.06 4.35
N LYS A 91 -29.37 1.25 4.69
CA LYS A 91 -29.96 2.54 4.33
C LYS A 91 -29.17 3.22 3.22
N HIS A 92 -29.90 3.85 2.32
CA HIS A 92 -29.34 4.65 1.24
C HIS A 92 -28.91 6.03 1.76
N GLU A 93 -27.63 6.37 1.58
CA GLU A 93 -27.06 7.67 1.91
C GLU A 93 -26.38 8.28 0.69
N VAL A 94 -26.45 9.61 0.56
CA VAL A 94 -25.79 10.36 -0.52
C VAL A 94 -24.77 11.30 0.11
N LEU A 95 -23.50 11.12 -0.27
CA LEU A 95 -22.37 11.89 0.25
C LEU A 95 -21.76 12.73 -0.87
N SER A 96 -21.53 14.02 -0.59
CA SER A 96 -20.75 14.89 -1.48
C SER A 96 -19.26 14.72 -1.18
N VAL A 97 -18.50 14.22 -2.14
CA VAL A 97 -17.07 14.01 -2.02
C VAL A 97 -16.33 14.94 -2.98
N LYS A 98 -15.42 15.76 -2.45
CA LYS A 98 -14.48 16.50 -3.28
C LYS A 98 -13.32 15.60 -3.67
N ILE A 99 -13.22 15.22 -4.94
CA ILE A 99 -12.18 14.33 -5.44
C ILE A 99 -10.82 14.95 -5.19
N GLY A 100 -10.02 14.22 -4.42
CA GLY A 100 -8.65 14.59 -4.17
C GLY A 100 -7.83 14.35 -5.41
N GLU A 101 -6.73 15.07 -5.50
CA GLU A 101 -5.66 14.65 -6.37
C GLU A 101 -5.12 13.34 -5.77
N LEU A 102 -5.03 12.28 -6.57
CA LEU A 102 -3.95 11.33 -6.36
C LEU A 102 -2.72 12.14 -6.71
N LYS A 103 -2.29 13.01 -5.80
CA LYS A 103 -0.94 13.50 -5.87
C LYS A 103 -0.17 12.19 -5.88
N GLU A 104 0.66 12.00 -6.90
CA GLU A 104 1.97 11.43 -6.68
C GLU A 104 2.71 12.37 -5.72
N GLN A 105 2.12 12.62 -4.54
CA GLN A 105 2.87 12.94 -3.37
C GLN A 105 3.66 11.67 -3.21
N PRO A 106 5.01 11.75 -3.20
CA PRO A 106 5.79 10.66 -2.65
C PRO A 106 5.09 10.39 -1.34
N VAL A 107 4.53 9.19 -1.24
CA VAL A 107 3.60 8.89 -0.19
C VAL A 107 4.23 9.43 1.09
N GLN A 108 3.49 10.13 1.94
CA GLN A 108 3.85 10.10 3.35
C GLN A 108 3.45 8.71 3.92
N MET A 109 3.69 7.63 3.16
CA MET A 109 4.33 6.43 3.66
C MET A 109 5.79 6.83 3.75
N ALA A 110 6.33 6.99 4.95
CA ALA A 110 7.76 7.20 5.21
C ALA A 110 8.63 6.84 4.00
N LYS A 111 8.91 7.84 3.15
CA LYS A 111 9.86 7.77 2.05
C LYS A 111 9.84 6.41 1.32
N ALA A 112 8.83 6.09 0.50
CA ALA A 112 9.05 5.11 -0.57
C ALA A 112 9.88 5.75 -1.70
N GLU A 113 11.05 6.30 -1.35
CA GLU A 113 12.20 6.19 -2.22
C GLU A 113 12.40 4.71 -2.51
N GLU A 114 13.19 4.38 -3.53
CA GLU A 114 13.91 3.12 -3.59
C GLU A 114 14.76 2.99 -2.31
N THR A 115 14.13 2.62 -1.19
CA THR A 115 14.73 2.64 0.14
C THR A 115 15.68 1.47 0.34
N GLY A 116 15.62 0.48 -0.56
CA GLY A 116 16.66 -0.53 -0.74
C GLY A 116 17.95 -0.02 -1.38
N GLY A 117 18.11 1.30 -1.59
CA GLY A 117 19.13 1.80 -2.50
C GLY A 117 18.88 1.24 -3.90
N ASN A 118 19.84 1.40 -4.80
CA ASN A 118 19.76 0.93 -6.20
C ASN A 118 19.71 -0.61 -6.34
N TRP A 119 19.29 -1.34 -5.30
CA TRP A 119 19.21 -2.79 -5.24
C TRP A 119 17.83 -3.35 -5.61
N GLY A 120 16.84 -2.50 -5.88
CA GLY A 120 15.54 -2.92 -6.40
C GLY A 120 14.66 -3.64 -5.40
N MET A 121 14.71 -3.25 -4.12
CA MET A 121 13.77 -3.71 -3.10
C MET A 121 13.03 -2.54 -2.47
N GLN A 122 11.77 -2.77 -2.10
CA GLN A 122 10.97 -1.86 -1.29
C GLN A 122 10.89 -2.42 0.12
N VAL A 123 11.25 -1.57 1.07
CA VAL A 123 11.24 -1.91 2.48
C VAL A 123 10.24 -1.07 3.25
N GLY A 124 9.82 -1.54 4.42
CA GLY A 124 8.92 -0.82 5.30
C GLY A 124 9.12 -1.20 6.77
N GLU A 125 8.53 -0.41 7.65
CA GLU A 125 8.50 -0.70 9.07
C GLU A 125 7.62 -1.91 9.37
N ILE A 126 7.92 -2.59 10.48
CA ILE A 126 7.09 -3.68 10.98
C ILE A 126 5.94 -3.06 11.79
N THR A 127 4.78 -2.90 11.15
CA THR A 127 3.53 -2.55 11.83
C THR A 127 2.80 -3.84 12.28
N PRO A 128 1.87 -3.76 13.26
CA PRO A 128 1.07 -4.92 13.66
C PRO A 128 0.34 -5.58 12.48
N GLU A 129 -0.14 -4.78 11.53
CA GLU A 129 -0.82 -5.24 10.32
C GLU A 129 0.12 -6.04 9.41
N ILE A 130 1.34 -5.53 9.18
CA ILE A 130 2.38 -6.19 8.38
C ILE A 130 2.87 -7.47 9.07
N ALA A 131 3.04 -7.42 10.40
CA ALA A 131 3.45 -8.58 11.18
C ALA A 131 2.43 -9.71 11.08
N SER A 132 1.13 -9.40 11.12
CA SER A 132 0.07 -10.37 10.88
C SER A 132 0.07 -10.88 9.44
N GLN A 133 0.21 -9.99 8.44
CA GLN A 133 0.18 -10.35 7.02
C GLN A 133 1.26 -11.36 6.62
N PHE A 134 2.48 -11.19 7.15
CA PHE A 134 3.62 -12.05 6.84
C PHE A 134 3.94 -13.07 7.95
N HIS A 135 3.07 -13.19 8.97
CA HIS A 135 3.27 -14.05 10.15
C HIS A 135 4.63 -13.84 10.85
N LEU A 136 5.04 -12.58 10.98
CA LEU A 136 6.33 -12.20 11.56
C LEU A 136 6.30 -12.36 13.08
N LYS A 137 7.28 -13.08 13.63
CA LYS A 137 7.49 -13.20 15.09
C LYS A 137 8.39 -12.10 15.67
N VAL A 138 9.05 -11.35 14.79
CA VAL A 138 9.95 -10.25 15.17
C VAL A 138 9.21 -8.92 15.14
N GLN A 139 9.42 -8.14 16.20
CA GLN A 139 8.83 -6.81 16.36
C GLN A 139 9.80 -5.68 15.97
N LYS A 140 11.06 -6.02 15.64
CA LYS A 140 12.13 -5.06 15.33
C LYS A 140 12.82 -5.47 14.04
N GLY A 141 13.24 -4.47 13.28
CA GLY A 141 13.83 -4.65 11.96
C GLY A 141 12.98 -4.01 10.88
N VAL A 142 13.28 -4.34 9.63
CA VAL A 142 12.69 -3.72 8.45
C VAL A 142 12.17 -4.81 7.52
N VAL A 143 10.89 -4.80 7.19
CA VAL A 143 10.29 -5.80 6.30
C VAL A 143 10.53 -5.46 4.83
N ILE A 144 10.81 -6.48 4.03
CA ILE A 144 10.81 -6.37 2.57
C ILE A 144 9.38 -6.54 2.09
N ARG A 145 8.80 -5.49 1.51
CA ARG A 145 7.43 -5.50 0.98
C ARG A 145 7.38 -5.98 -0.46
N ARG A 146 8.41 -5.63 -1.23
CA ARG A 146 8.50 -5.98 -2.65
C ARG A 146 9.95 -6.11 -3.07
N VAL A 147 10.19 -7.03 -4.00
CA VAL A 147 11.47 -7.17 -4.70
C VAL A 147 11.18 -7.01 -6.19
N ALA A 148 11.94 -6.14 -6.86
CA ALA A 148 11.84 -5.96 -8.30
C ALA A 148 12.47 -7.18 -9.01
N PRO A 149 11.83 -7.72 -10.05
CA PRO A 149 12.48 -8.67 -10.96
C PRO A 149 13.77 -8.07 -11.52
N ASP A 150 14.76 -8.94 -11.81
CA ASP A 150 16.04 -8.54 -12.41
C ASP A 150 16.81 -7.45 -11.62
N SER A 151 16.76 -7.55 -10.29
CA SER A 151 17.42 -6.62 -9.38
C SER A 151 18.49 -7.30 -8.52
N PRO A 152 19.48 -6.55 -8.00
CA PRO A 152 20.46 -7.11 -7.06
C PRO A 152 19.82 -7.78 -5.84
N ALA A 153 18.65 -7.32 -5.41
CA ALA A 153 17.87 -7.94 -4.35
C ALA A 153 17.30 -9.31 -4.76
N ALA A 154 16.76 -9.41 -5.98
CA ALA A 154 16.27 -10.67 -6.52
C ALA A 154 17.41 -11.69 -6.72
N ASP A 155 18.56 -11.24 -7.24
CA ASP A 155 19.77 -12.05 -7.41
C ASP A 155 20.34 -12.55 -6.07
N ALA A 156 20.17 -11.75 -5.02
CA ALA A 156 20.51 -12.10 -3.64
C ALA A 156 19.48 -13.06 -3.00
N GLY A 157 18.44 -13.47 -3.73
CA GLY A 157 17.42 -14.38 -3.27
C GLY A 157 16.48 -13.79 -2.21
N LEU A 158 16.40 -12.46 -2.11
CA LEU A 158 15.48 -11.79 -1.19
C LEU A 158 14.04 -11.93 -1.67
N GLN A 159 13.12 -12.00 -0.71
CA GLN A 159 11.71 -12.22 -0.97
C GLN A 159 10.83 -11.25 -0.16
N PRO A 160 9.63 -10.93 -0.68
CA PRO A 160 8.61 -10.27 0.14
C PRO A 160 8.33 -11.07 1.42
N GLY A 161 8.27 -10.38 2.56
CA GLY A 161 8.11 -10.99 3.88
C GLY A 161 9.41 -11.29 4.62
N ASP A 162 10.57 -11.17 3.96
CA ASP A 162 11.86 -11.20 4.65
C ASP A 162 11.99 -9.97 5.57
N VAL A 163 12.53 -10.17 6.77
CA VAL A 163 12.81 -9.08 7.71
C VAL A 163 14.30 -8.87 7.83
N VAL A 164 14.79 -7.69 7.46
CA VAL A 164 16.19 -7.28 7.63
C VAL A 164 16.44 -6.96 9.09
N LEU A 165 17.40 -7.68 9.69
CA LEU A 165 17.84 -7.53 11.07
C LEU A 165 19.22 -6.89 11.18
N GLU A 166 20.08 -7.06 10.16
CA GLU A 166 21.40 -6.44 10.10
C GLU A 166 21.77 -6.02 8.68
N VAL A 167 22.59 -4.97 8.57
CA VAL A 167 23.28 -4.54 7.35
C VAL A 167 24.76 -4.37 7.70
N ASN A 168 25.65 -5.07 7.01
CA ASN A 168 27.11 -5.05 7.23
C ASN A 168 27.52 -5.29 8.70
N LYS A 169 26.84 -6.22 9.38
CA LYS A 169 26.99 -6.56 10.81
C LYS A 169 26.53 -5.47 11.79
N ASN A 170 25.89 -4.42 11.30
CA ASN A 170 25.24 -3.42 12.13
C ASN A 170 23.76 -3.76 12.27
N LYS A 171 23.27 -3.76 13.51
CA LYS A 171 21.88 -4.08 13.82
C LYS A 171 20.95 -3.00 13.27
N VAL A 172 19.88 -3.44 12.61
CA VAL A 172 18.81 -2.60 12.09
C VAL A 172 17.57 -2.86 12.91
N SER A 173 17.06 -1.83 13.59
CA SER A 173 15.82 -1.93 14.37
C SER A 173 14.70 -1.07 13.80
N SER A 174 15.03 -0.11 12.92
CA SER A 174 14.12 0.85 12.31
C SER A 174 14.44 1.08 10.84
N LEU A 175 13.50 1.71 10.11
CA LEU A 175 13.71 2.09 8.72
C LEU A 175 14.87 3.08 8.55
N ASP A 176 15.03 4.03 9.47
CA ASP A 176 16.14 4.99 9.45
C ASP A 176 17.51 4.30 9.60
N ASP A 177 17.63 3.30 10.47
CA ASP A 177 18.86 2.52 10.63
C ASP A 177 19.24 1.84 9.31
N PHE A 178 18.27 1.20 8.67
CA PHE A 178 18.47 0.53 7.38
C PHE A 178 18.96 1.52 6.33
N LEU A 179 18.30 2.67 6.19
CA LEU A 179 18.67 3.70 5.20
C LEU A 179 20.07 4.26 5.44
N ASN A 180 20.46 4.46 6.69
CA ASN A 180 21.78 4.95 7.03
C ASN A 180 22.86 3.92 6.68
N GLU A 181 22.64 2.64 6.96
CA GLU A 181 23.60 1.59 6.62
C GLU A 181 23.69 1.33 5.10
N VAL A 182 22.56 1.38 4.39
CA VAL A 182 22.54 1.28 2.92
C VAL A 182 23.30 2.45 2.28
N LYS A 183 23.13 3.69 2.79
CA LYS A 183 23.89 4.85 2.32
C LYS A 183 25.40 4.68 2.52
N LYS A 184 25.83 4.16 3.67
CA LYS A 184 27.24 3.86 3.94
C LYS A 184 27.79 2.79 3.00
N ALA A 185 27.05 1.72 2.78
CA ALA A 185 27.43 0.66 1.83
C ALA A 185 27.61 1.22 0.41
N LYS A 186 26.67 2.08 -0.02
CA LYS A 186 26.72 2.77 -1.32
C LYS A 186 27.91 3.71 -1.44
N ALA A 187 28.18 4.54 -0.42
CA ALA A 187 29.32 5.45 -0.43
C ALA A 187 30.67 4.70 -0.53
N ALA A 188 30.72 3.47 -0.03
CA ALA A 188 31.88 2.59 -0.17
C ALA A 188 31.98 1.88 -1.53
N GLY A 189 30.98 2.02 -2.41
CA GLY A 189 30.91 1.34 -3.72
C GLY A 189 30.83 -0.20 -3.60
N LYS A 190 30.44 -0.72 -2.44
CA LYS A 190 30.44 -2.15 -2.14
C LYS A 190 29.00 -2.66 -2.04
N GLY A 191 28.82 -3.95 -2.33
CA GLY A 191 27.60 -4.66 -1.95
C GLY A 191 27.42 -4.66 -0.43
N ALA A 192 26.23 -5.00 0.04
CA ALA A 192 25.95 -5.12 1.47
C ALA A 192 25.66 -6.57 1.87
N LEU A 193 26.18 -6.95 3.02
CA LEU A 193 25.82 -8.18 3.72
C LEU A 193 24.56 -7.91 4.55
N LEU A 194 23.48 -8.60 4.28
CA LEU A 194 22.23 -8.51 5.02
C LEU A 194 22.03 -9.77 5.86
N LEU A 195 21.61 -9.60 7.11
CA LEU A 195 21.00 -10.67 7.89
C LEU A 195 19.49 -10.53 7.76
N VAL A 196 18.83 -11.52 7.17
CA VAL A 196 17.38 -11.53 7.01
C VAL A 196 16.74 -12.71 7.71
N GLN A 197 15.56 -12.48 8.28
CA GLN A 197 14.71 -13.53 8.82
C GLN A 197 13.63 -13.89 7.82
N ARG A 198 13.55 -15.18 7.49
CA ARG A 198 12.52 -15.78 6.65
C ARG A 198 11.78 -16.84 7.46
N GLY A 199 10.55 -16.55 7.85
CA GLY A 199 9.79 -17.40 8.77
C GLY A 199 10.50 -17.54 10.13
N ASN A 200 10.94 -18.75 10.45
CA ASN A 200 11.68 -19.07 11.70
C ASN A 200 13.20 -19.16 11.51
N ALA A 201 13.71 -19.01 10.29
CA ALA A 201 15.14 -19.12 10.00
C ALA A 201 15.75 -17.73 9.74
N THR A 202 17.00 -17.57 10.12
CA THR A 202 17.79 -16.39 9.81
C THR A 202 18.92 -16.78 8.86
N LEU A 203 19.13 -16.00 7.80
CA LEU A 203 20.12 -16.27 6.78
C LEU A 203 20.86 -15.00 6.38
N TYR A 204 22.15 -15.16 6.07
CA TYR A 204 22.95 -14.10 5.50
C TYR A 204 22.82 -14.11 3.98
N THR A 205 22.62 -12.94 3.40
CA THR A 205 22.67 -12.76 1.94
C THR A 205 23.49 -11.53 1.57
N VAL A 206 24.07 -11.53 0.38
CA VAL A 206 24.87 -10.42 -0.13
C VAL A 206 24.16 -9.79 -1.31
N VAL A 207 23.82 -8.51 -1.15
CA VAL A 207 23.23 -7.71 -2.21
C VAL A 207 24.36 -6.93 -2.89
N LYS A 208 24.61 -7.23 -4.17
CA LYS A 208 25.70 -6.58 -4.91
C LYS A 208 25.37 -5.12 -5.20
N ALA A 209 26.38 -4.27 -5.26
CA ALA A 209 26.21 -2.94 -5.81
C ALA A 209 25.88 -3.07 -7.30
N LYS A 210 24.84 -2.35 -7.76
CA LYS A 210 24.53 -2.26 -9.18
C LYS A 210 25.68 -1.50 -9.86
N SER A 211 26.37 -2.17 -10.78
CA SER A 211 27.42 -1.58 -11.62
C SER A 211 26.84 -0.57 -12.60
#